data_AF-A0AAD5UVE4-F1
#
_entry.id   AF-A0AAD5UVE4-F1
#
_cell.length_a   1.000
_cell.length_b   1.000
_cell.length_c   1.000
_cell.angle_alpha   90.00
_cell.angle_beta   90.00
_cell.angle_gamma   90.00
#
_symmetry.space_group_name_H-M   'P 1'
#
loop_
_entity.id
_entity.type
_entity.pdbx_description
1 polymer ?
#
loop_
_entity_poly.entity_id
_entity_poly.type
_entity_poly.pdbx_seq_one_letter_code
_entity_poly.pdbx_strand_id
1 'polypeptide(L)'
;MSEDGPPTFQPKNMPFRRLGSSGLRVPLFSLGGWLTLGGSVRGDPVKVWSEFLESVQSKVNTCNLIQHIIQTAFENGINMFDTAEAYARGQSEIEMGRVLKELKLRRSDLVITTKLFWGLREGPNDGGLSRKHIIEGTKEALERLQLDYVDVIFAHRPDPTVPMEEVVRAFNWVINKGWAFYWATSEWSAHQIEEAFHVSTRLNLIPPIADQCRHNLLHRGRPEKEFEPLYRKYDYGTTAFSVLAQGLLTGKYNDGIPEGSRLDIEKAAQFDADRARLLSPEGQEDIRKIRELSKFAEEELHCKVSHLALAWVAANPNTSTVILGASKPEQILDNLKALDVVPKLTPQVLEKIEEIMKTKPEPTGASLVLPIDGTHQLRCSINVTLSPGGIIFDTHPDLSFREHKGRDQYVCVLTTVSMSSRDGTRGYARDRGIRERGITSKGLSSASSRSSISLRPNSEKSGSFRREREVFASGHKTQT
;
A
#
# COMPACT_ATOMS: atom_id res chain seq x y z
N MET A 1 9.61 44.99 2.64
CA MET A 1 9.52 43.76 3.45
C MET A 1 8.28 43.93 4.32
N SER A 2 7.27 43.09 4.19
CA SER A 2 6.11 43.12 5.09
C SER A 2 6.57 42.84 6.52
N GLU A 3 6.05 43.58 7.49
CA GLU A 3 6.43 43.52 8.92
C GLU A 3 6.04 42.21 9.61
N ASP A 4 5.20 41.39 8.99
CA ASP A 4 4.80 40.09 9.51
C ASP A 4 5.89 39.04 9.22
N GLY A 5 6.40 38.41 10.27
CA GLY A 5 7.31 37.27 10.17
C GLY A 5 6.73 36.09 9.38
N PRO A 6 7.50 35.01 9.16
CA PRO A 6 6.99 33.85 8.43
C PRO A 6 5.69 33.34 9.06
N PRO A 7 4.69 32.94 8.25
CA PRO A 7 3.41 32.46 8.77
C PRO A 7 3.66 31.31 9.73
N THR A 8 3.15 31.44 10.95
CA THR A 8 3.28 30.41 11.98
C THR A 8 2.20 29.36 11.79
N PHE A 9 2.60 28.09 11.77
CA PHE A 9 1.66 26.99 11.66
C PHE A 9 0.63 26.98 12.81
N GLN A 10 -0.64 26.78 12.45
CA GLN A 10 -1.72 26.61 13.40
C GLN A 10 -2.50 25.34 13.05
N PRO A 11 -2.62 24.37 13.97
CA PRO A 11 -3.30 23.11 13.68
C PRO A 11 -4.83 23.25 13.49
N LYS A 12 -5.43 24.38 13.88
CA LYS A 12 -6.89 24.61 13.85
C LYS A 12 -7.64 23.44 14.52
N ASN A 13 -8.64 22.85 13.85
CA ASN A 13 -9.37 21.67 14.30
C ASN A 13 -8.80 20.35 13.72
N MET A 14 -7.66 20.38 13.00
CA MET A 14 -7.05 19.19 12.40
C MET A 14 -6.53 18.24 13.48
N PRO A 15 -7.01 16.99 13.56
CA PRO A 15 -6.45 15.99 14.45
C PRO A 15 -5.06 15.55 13.96
N PHE A 16 -4.16 15.26 14.90
CA PHE A 16 -2.82 14.74 14.61
C PHE A 16 -2.66 13.33 15.16
N ARG A 17 -2.03 12.44 14.39
CA ARG A 17 -1.73 11.05 14.76
C ARG A 17 -0.25 10.78 14.58
N ARG A 18 0.27 9.74 15.23
CA ARG A 18 1.62 9.25 14.91
C ARG A 18 1.62 8.57 13.55
N LEU A 19 2.72 8.71 12.81
CA LEU A 19 2.95 7.93 11.60
C LEU A 19 3.48 6.55 11.99
N GLY A 20 2.57 5.58 12.08
CA GLY A 20 2.83 4.29 12.72
C GLY A 20 3.38 4.45 14.13
N SER A 21 4.38 3.63 14.46
CA SER A 21 5.02 3.61 15.77
C SER A 21 6.04 4.73 15.99
N SER A 22 6.29 5.57 14.97
CA SER A 22 7.27 6.65 15.06
C SER A 22 6.83 7.80 15.98
N GLY A 23 7.80 8.65 16.34
CA GLY A 23 7.52 9.91 17.06
C GLY A 23 6.95 11.02 16.16
N LEU A 24 6.97 10.84 14.83
CA LEU A 24 6.50 11.84 13.87
C LEU A 24 4.98 11.95 13.93
N ARG A 25 4.47 13.16 14.16
CA ARG A 25 3.03 13.45 14.13
C ARG A 25 2.63 14.03 12.78
N VAL A 26 1.59 13.46 12.20
CA VAL A 26 1.05 13.85 10.90
C VAL A 26 -0.43 14.25 11.05
N PRO A 27 -0.92 15.18 10.22
CA PRO A 27 -2.31 15.58 10.23
C PRO A 27 -3.17 14.44 9.69
N LEU A 28 -4.41 14.33 10.17
CA LEU A 28 -5.34 13.30 9.73
C LEU A 28 -5.59 13.36 8.21
N PHE A 29 -5.54 14.57 7.63
CA PHE A 29 -5.54 14.79 6.19
C PHE A 29 -4.23 15.45 5.75
N SER A 30 -3.62 14.90 4.70
CA SER A 30 -2.43 15.44 4.03
C SER A 30 -2.75 15.80 2.58
N LEU A 31 -1.84 16.50 1.89
CA LEU A 31 -2.03 16.89 0.48
C LEU A 31 -1.00 16.19 -0.43
N GLY A 32 -1.48 15.50 -1.46
CA GLY A 32 -0.65 14.85 -2.47
C GLY A 32 -0.52 15.66 -3.77
N GLY A 33 0.65 15.59 -4.40
CA GLY A 33 0.97 16.30 -5.64
C GLY A 33 0.65 15.56 -6.95
N TRP A 34 0.22 14.30 -6.87
CA TRP A 34 0.04 13.46 -8.06
C TRP A 34 -1.04 13.99 -9.02
N LEU A 35 -0.70 14.03 -10.31
CA LEU A 35 -1.49 14.59 -11.43
C LEU A 35 -1.74 16.09 -11.37
N THR A 36 -1.80 16.70 -10.19
CA THR A 36 -2.19 18.09 -10.03
C THR A 36 -0.97 19.00 -10.07
N LEU A 37 -0.13 19.01 -9.03
CA LEU A 37 0.98 19.96 -8.89
C LEU A 37 2.07 19.66 -9.94
N GLY A 38 2.31 20.61 -10.86
CA GLY A 38 3.21 20.46 -12.00
C GLY A 38 2.63 19.64 -13.16
N GLY A 39 1.46 19.02 -12.97
CA GLY A 39 0.74 18.22 -13.96
C GLY A 39 -0.38 19.01 -14.62
N SER A 40 -1.63 18.78 -14.19
CA SER A 40 -2.84 19.46 -14.64
C SER A 40 -2.96 20.88 -14.07
N VAL A 41 -2.23 21.18 -13.00
CA VAL A 41 -2.09 22.51 -12.40
C VAL A 41 -0.65 22.95 -12.62
N ARG A 42 -0.43 23.98 -13.44
CA ARG A 42 0.89 24.53 -13.79
C ARG A 42 0.83 26.05 -13.81
N GLY A 43 1.86 26.70 -13.26
CA GLY A 43 2.10 28.14 -13.46
C GLY A 43 0.96 29.05 -13.01
N ASP A 44 1.21 30.36 -13.06
CA ASP A 44 0.18 31.37 -12.81
C ASP A 44 -0.95 31.29 -13.84
N PRO A 45 -2.21 31.02 -13.47
CA PRO A 45 -3.32 31.40 -14.33
C PRO A 45 -3.50 32.91 -14.25
N VAL A 46 -2.57 33.69 -14.83
CA VAL A 46 -2.61 35.17 -14.86
C VAL A 46 -3.94 35.70 -15.44
N LYS A 47 -4.68 34.87 -16.19
CA LYS A 47 -5.88 35.29 -16.93
C LYS A 47 -7.24 34.84 -16.40
N VAL A 48 -7.33 33.89 -15.45
CA VAL A 48 -8.64 33.29 -15.11
C VAL A 48 -9.17 33.75 -13.75
N TRP A 49 -8.33 34.31 -12.88
CA TRP A 49 -8.74 34.71 -11.53
C TRP A 49 -8.89 36.22 -11.31
N SER A 50 -8.60 37.04 -12.32
CA SER A 50 -8.73 38.50 -12.21
C SER A 50 -10.17 38.96 -11.99
N GLU A 51 -11.16 38.22 -12.49
CA GLU A 51 -12.59 38.55 -12.30
C GLU A 51 -13.09 38.29 -10.87
N PHE A 52 -12.49 37.33 -10.13
CA PHE A 52 -12.86 37.06 -8.73
C PHE A 52 -12.22 38.07 -7.77
N LEU A 53 -10.99 38.51 -8.07
CA LEU A 53 -10.19 39.39 -7.23
C LEU A 53 -10.59 40.87 -7.31
N GLU A 54 -11.43 41.27 -8.26
CA GLU A 54 -12.01 42.62 -8.29
C GLU A 54 -12.92 42.91 -7.07
N SER A 55 -13.41 41.86 -6.40
CA SER A 55 -14.21 41.99 -5.17
C SER A 55 -13.39 42.08 -3.88
N VAL A 56 -12.07 41.82 -3.94
CA VAL A 56 -11.18 41.79 -2.76
C VAL A 56 -10.07 42.81 -2.96
N GLN A 57 -10.31 44.02 -2.45
CA GLN A 57 -9.43 45.18 -2.59
C GLN A 57 -8.13 45.05 -1.80
N SER A 58 -7.22 44.19 -2.27
CA SER A 58 -5.88 44.02 -1.70
C SER A 58 -4.90 43.52 -2.76
N LYS A 59 -3.93 44.36 -3.10
CA LYS A 59 -2.67 44.10 -3.86
C LYS A 59 -2.39 42.62 -4.16
N VAL A 60 -2.87 42.13 -5.29
CA VAL A 60 -2.54 40.78 -5.77
C VAL A 60 -1.26 40.85 -6.59
N ASN A 61 -0.14 40.50 -5.96
CA ASN A 61 0.98 39.94 -6.69
C ASN A 61 0.49 38.63 -7.33
N THR A 62 0.83 38.37 -8.59
CA THR A 62 0.47 37.18 -9.35
C THR A 62 0.67 35.91 -8.52
N CYS A 63 -0.42 35.34 -7.99
CA CYS A 63 -0.39 34.12 -7.17
C CYS A 63 -0.78 32.91 -8.02
N ASN A 64 0.10 31.91 -8.08
CA ASN A 64 -0.12 30.69 -8.83
C ASN A 64 -1.18 29.82 -8.13
N LEU A 65 -2.04 29.12 -8.90
CA LEU A 65 -3.05 28.20 -8.34
C LEU A 65 -2.45 27.15 -7.39
N ILE A 66 -1.24 26.65 -7.66
CA ILE A 66 -0.49 25.74 -6.78
C ILE A 66 -0.21 26.40 -5.42
N GLN A 67 0.18 27.68 -5.43
CA GLN A 67 0.43 28.46 -4.22
C GLN A 67 -0.83 28.57 -3.37
N HIS A 68 -1.97 28.92 -3.96
CA HIS A 68 -3.24 28.99 -3.23
C HIS A 68 -3.67 27.64 -2.67
N ILE A 69 -3.47 26.54 -3.39
CA ILE A 69 -3.78 25.19 -2.91
C ILE A 69 -2.93 24.85 -1.68
N ILE A 70 -1.61 25.01 -1.75
CA ILE A 70 -0.70 24.71 -0.62
C ILE A 70 -0.97 25.64 0.55
N GLN A 71 -1.18 26.93 0.30
CA GLN A 71 -1.51 27.91 1.32
C GLN A 71 -2.82 27.57 2.03
N THR A 72 -3.87 27.28 1.28
CA THR A 72 -5.19 26.89 1.84
C THR A 72 -5.08 25.63 2.69
N ALA A 73 -4.30 24.64 2.25
CA ALA A 73 -4.04 23.44 3.04
C ALA A 73 -3.35 23.79 4.37
N PHE A 74 -2.27 24.57 4.30
CA PHE A 74 -1.48 24.98 5.48
C PHE A 74 -2.29 25.79 6.50
N GLU A 75 -3.08 26.76 6.04
CA GLU A 75 -3.93 27.60 6.88
C GLU A 75 -5.05 26.84 7.58
N ASN A 76 -5.41 25.65 7.07
CA ASN A 76 -6.42 24.76 7.62
C ASN A 76 -5.82 23.53 8.35
N GLY A 77 -4.57 23.63 8.80
CA GLY A 77 -3.94 22.63 9.67
C GLY A 77 -3.29 21.45 8.94
N ILE A 78 -3.25 21.45 7.61
CA ILE A 78 -2.49 20.44 6.85
C ILE A 78 -1.03 20.89 6.74
N ASN A 79 -0.11 20.19 7.40
CA ASN A 79 1.32 20.45 7.25
C ASN A 79 2.10 19.32 6.55
N MET A 80 1.41 18.26 6.12
CA MET A 80 2.03 17.15 5.39
C MET A 80 1.76 17.23 3.89
N PHE A 81 2.84 17.26 3.10
CA PHE A 81 2.81 17.37 1.65
C PHE A 81 3.59 16.23 1.00
N ASP A 82 2.92 15.49 0.13
CA ASP A 82 3.44 14.27 -0.50
C ASP A 82 3.66 14.47 -2.01
N THR A 83 4.84 14.08 -2.50
CA THR A 83 5.22 14.14 -3.91
C THR A 83 6.03 12.90 -4.31
N ALA A 84 6.53 12.80 -5.53
CA ALA A 84 7.44 11.74 -5.98
C ALA A 84 8.28 12.22 -7.17
N GLU A 85 9.46 11.64 -7.38
CA GLU A 85 10.33 12.00 -8.50
C GLU A 85 9.62 11.88 -9.86
N ALA A 86 8.77 10.87 -10.01
CA ALA A 86 8.06 10.57 -11.24
C ALA A 86 6.89 11.51 -11.53
N TYR A 87 6.38 12.23 -10.52
CA TYR A 87 5.16 13.02 -10.66
C TYR A 87 5.40 14.20 -11.60
N ALA A 88 4.65 14.19 -12.72
CA ALA A 88 4.82 15.13 -13.81
C ALA A 88 6.29 15.27 -14.27
N ARG A 89 7.04 14.15 -14.29
CA ARG A 89 8.47 14.12 -14.64
C ARG A 89 9.30 15.11 -13.80
N GLY A 90 9.13 15.08 -12.48
CA GLY A 90 9.84 15.94 -11.53
C GLY A 90 9.24 17.34 -11.33
N GLN A 91 8.30 17.77 -12.17
CA GLN A 91 7.70 19.10 -12.04
C GLN A 91 6.92 19.30 -10.73
N SER A 92 6.35 18.22 -10.18
CA SER A 92 5.66 18.29 -8.90
C SER A 92 6.59 18.71 -7.75
N GLU A 93 7.81 18.16 -7.71
CA GLU A 93 8.85 18.53 -6.74
C GLU A 93 9.34 19.96 -6.94
N ILE A 94 9.57 20.38 -8.19
CA ILE A 94 10.01 21.74 -8.53
C ILE A 94 8.99 22.78 -8.08
N GLU A 95 7.71 22.59 -8.44
CA GLU A 95 6.64 23.52 -8.09
C GLU A 95 6.38 23.56 -6.58
N MET A 96 6.39 22.40 -5.92
CA MET A 96 6.24 22.33 -4.46
C MET A 96 7.39 23.08 -3.77
N GLY A 97 8.64 22.81 -4.15
CA GLY A 97 9.81 23.50 -3.59
C GLY A 97 9.77 25.02 -3.79
N ARG A 98 9.41 25.47 -5.00
CA ARG A 98 9.22 26.89 -5.33
C ARG A 98 8.17 27.54 -4.43
N VAL A 99 6.98 26.92 -4.33
CA VAL A 99 5.86 27.48 -3.55
C VAL A 99 6.16 27.52 -2.05
N LEU A 100 6.76 26.48 -1.48
CA LEU A 100 7.13 26.46 -0.06
C LEU A 100 8.08 27.63 0.29
N LYS A 101 9.03 27.92 -0.62
CA LYS A 101 9.98 29.04 -0.50
C LYS A 101 9.31 30.40 -0.66
N GLU A 102 8.41 30.54 -1.63
CA GLU A 102 7.65 31.78 -1.88
C GLU A 102 6.72 32.15 -0.72
N LEU A 103 6.02 31.15 -0.17
CA LEU A 103 5.19 31.28 1.02
C LEU A 103 5.99 31.49 2.31
N LYS A 104 7.32 31.30 2.26
CA LYS A 104 8.24 31.42 3.41
C LYS A 104 7.78 30.57 4.59
N LEU A 105 7.22 29.39 4.32
CA LEU A 105 6.79 28.48 5.36
C LEU A 105 8.03 27.98 6.11
N ARG A 106 7.96 27.99 7.45
CA ARG A 106 9.07 27.50 8.28
C ARG A 106 9.22 25.99 8.09
N ARG A 107 10.41 25.54 7.66
CA ARG A 107 10.68 24.12 7.34
C ARG A 107 10.33 23.15 8.48
N SER A 108 10.55 23.55 9.73
CA SER A 108 10.24 22.73 10.92
C SER A 108 8.75 22.56 11.20
N ASP A 109 7.90 23.38 10.56
CA ASP A 109 6.45 23.26 10.69
C ASP A 109 5.88 22.24 9.69
N LEU A 110 6.67 21.83 8.69
CA LEU A 110 6.26 21.01 7.56
C LEU A 110 6.72 19.56 7.70
N VAL A 111 5.90 18.65 7.17
CA VAL A 111 6.24 17.25 6.91
C VAL A 111 6.23 17.03 5.40
N ILE A 112 7.41 16.95 4.79
CA ILE A 112 7.55 16.75 3.34
C ILE A 112 7.91 15.30 3.06
N THR A 113 7.17 14.66 2.14
CA THR A 113 7.45 13.29 1.73
C THR A 113 7.67 13.20 0.22
N THR A 114 8.68 12.42 -0.18
CA THR A 114 8.89 12.06 -1.60
C THR A 114 9.07 10.56 -1.74
N LYS A 115 9.06 10.05 -2.98
CA LYS A 115 9.15 8.63 -3.29
C LYS A 115 10.08 8.40 -4.46
N LEU A 116 10.84 7.30 -4.36
CA LEU A 116 11.78 6.85 -5.37
C LEU A 116 11.38 5.50 -5.93
N PHE A 117 11.40 5.38 -7.26
CA PHE A 117 11.40 4.13 -8.03
C PHE A 117 11.56 4.39 -9.53
N TRP A 118 10.86 5.38 -10.07
CA TRP A 118 10.89 5.71 -11.50
C TRP A 118 11.62 7.05 -11.68
N GLY A 119 12.94 7.00 -11.82
CA GLY A 119 13.73 8.21 -12.04
C GLY A 119 13.49 8.84 -13.40
N LEU A 120 14.06 10.03 -13.58
CA LEU A 120 13.87 10.88 -14.74
C LEU A 120 14.95 10.72 -15.81
N ARG A 121 16.03 10.02 -15.46
CA ARG A 121 17.18 9.77 -16.33
C ARG A 121 16.89 8.57 -17.25
N GLU A 122 17.64 8.47 -18.33
CA GLU A 122 17.46 7.45 -19.37
C GLU A 122 18.63 6.46 -19.37
N GLY A 123 18.49 5.38 -18.59
CA GLY A 123 19.57 4.44 -18.36
C GLY A 123 19.19 3.27 -17.45
N PRO A 124 19.98 2.18 -17.45
CA PRO A 124 19.62 0.93 -16.76
C PRO A 124 19.61 1.04 -15.24
N ASN A 125 20.19 2.10 -14.67
CA ASN A 125 20.29 2.34 -13.23
C ASN A 125 19.46 3.55 -12.78
N ASP A 126 18.55 4.02 -13.62
CA ASP A 126 17.79 5.25 -13.42
C ASP A 126 16.42 5.01 -12.79
N GLY A 127 16.20 3.81 -12.28
CA GLY A 127 15.02 3.44 -11.51
C GLY A 127 15.27 2.22 -10.64
N GLY A 128 14.18 1.70 -10.07
CA GLY A 128 14.19 0.61 -9.11
C GLY A 128 14.60 1.06 -7.71
N LEU A 129 15.03 0.12 -6.88
CA LEU A 129 15.46 0.37 -5.50
C LEU A 129 16.91 -0.04 -5.25
N SER A 130 17.72 -0.04 -6.29
CA SER A 130 19.16 -0.22 -6.14
C SER A 130 19.74 0.89 -5.24
N ARG A 131 20.82 0.60 -4.53
CA ARG A 131 21.52 1.59 -3.72
C ARG A 131 21.92 2.82 -4.54
N LYS A 132 22.30 2.62 -5.80
CA LYS A 132 22.64 3.70 -6.73
C LYS A 132 21.44 4.62 -6.96
N HIS A 133 20.29 4.07 -7.35
CA HIS A 133 19.09 4.88 -7.62
C HIS A 133 18.57 5.56 -6.35
N ILE A 134 18.51 4.87 -5.22
CA ILE A 134 18.05 5.46 -3.95
C ILE A 134 18.90 6.68 -3.59
N ILE A 135 20.23 6.58 -3.67
CA ILE A 135 21.13 7.68 -3.29
C ILE A 135 21.04 8.84 -4.29
N GLU A 136 21.11 8.54 -5.59
CA GLU A 136 21.12 9.58 -6.62
C GLU A 136 19.74 10.24 -6.78
N GLY A 137 18.67 9.45 -6.83
CA GLY A 137 17.29 9.93 -6.85
C GLY A 137 16.95 10.79 -5.63
N THR A 138 17.46 10.45 -4.43
CA THR A 138 17.27 11.32 -3.26
C THR A 138 17.91 12.69 -3.47
N LYS A 139 19.16 12.75 -3.94
CA LYS A 139 19.84 14.04 -4.18
C LYS A 139 19.09 14.89 -5.19
N GLU A 140 18.67 14.27 -6.29
CA GLU A 140 17.96 14.96 -7.35
C GLU A 140 16.58 15.44 -6.89
N ALA A 141 15.88 14.65 -6.07
CA ALA A 141 14.61 15.07 -5.46
C ALA A 141 14.80 16.28 -4.53
N LEU A 142 15.82 16.25 -3.67
CA LEU A 142 16.16 17.37 -2.78
C LEU A 142 16.53 18.64 -3.55
N GLU A 143 17.29 18.51 -4.64
CA GLU A 143 17.62 19.63 -5.53
C GLU A 143 16.36 20.25 -6.14
N ARG A 144 15.46 19.42 -6.70
CA ARG A 144 14.18 19.90 -7.26
C ARG A 144 13.29 20.55 -6.20
N LEU A 145 13.22 19.96 -5.01
CA LEU A 145 12.47 20.50 -3.87
C LEU A 145 13.12 21.75 -3.26
N GLN A 146 14.39 22.05 -3.56
CA GLN A 146 15.18 23.10 -2.91
C GLN A 146 15.21 22.91 -1.37
N LEU A 147 15.36 21.67 -0.91
CA LEU A 147 15.40 21.30 0.51
C LEU A 147 16.68 20.53 0.84
N ASP A 148 17.17 20.68 2.06
CA ASP A 148 18.30 19.90 2.56
C ASP A 148 17.89 18.47 2.96
N TYR A 149 16.61 18.28 3.31
CA TYR A 149 16.05 17.00 3.72
C TYR A 149 14.53 16.92 3.47
N VAL A 150 14.05 15.68 3.32
CA VAL A 150 12.62 15.33 3.44
C VAL A 150 12.35 14.66 4.79
N ASP A 151 11.12 14.71 5.28
CA ASP A 151 10.79 14.06 6.55
C ASP A 151 10.70 12.54 6.37
N VAL A 152 10.05 12.08 5.30
CA VAL A 152 9.94 10.66 4.97
C VAL A 152 10.25 10.43 3.50
N ILE A 153 11.12 9.46 3.21
CA ILE A 153 11.34 8.98 1.86
C ILE A 153 10.71 7.60 1.66
N PHE A 154 9.89 7.46 0.63
CA PHE A 154 9.17 6.22 0.35
C PHE A 154 9.86 5.41 -0.76
N ALA A 155 9.94 4.10 -0.56
CA ALA A 155 10.10 3.15 -1.66
C ALA A 155 8.77 3.10 -2.44
N HIS A 156 8.70 3.74 -3.61
CA HIS A 156 7.42 3.97 -4.30
C HIS A 156 6.74 2.66 -4.73
N ARG A 157 7.51 1.61 -5.06
CA ARG A 157 7.03 0.25 -5.33
C ARG A 157 8.04 -0.78 -4.84
N PRO A 158 7.65 -2.04 -4.61
CA PRO A 158 8.63 -3.09 -4.36
C PRO A 158 9.47 -3.35 -5.61
N ASP A 159 10.76 -3.63 -5.40
CA ASP A 159 11.68 -4.03 -6.47
C ASP A 159 12.11 -5.48 -6.27
N PRO A 160 11.53 -6.44 -7.02
CA PRO A 160 11.90 -7.85 -6.90
C PRO A 160 13.30 -8.16 -7.46
N THR A 161 13.93 -7.21 -8.16
CA THR A 161 15.25 -7.39 -8.77
C THR A 161 16.41 -6.98 -7.85
N VAL A 162 16.11 -6.31 -6.74
CA VAL A 162 17.10 -5.82 -5.78
C VAL A 162 16.93 -6.56 -4.43
N PRO A 163 18.00 -7.11 -3.84
CA PRO A 163 17.91 -7.76 -2.53
C PRO A 163 17.43 -6.80 -1.44
N MET A 164 16.52 -7.27 -0.56
CA MET A 164 15.98 -6.46 0.54
C MET A 164 17.08 -5.85 1.43
N GLU A 165 18.17 -6.58 1.66
CA GLU A 165 19.32 -6.07 2.42
C GLU A 165 19.94 -4.82 1.78
N GLU A 166 20.05 -4.76 0.45
CA GLU A 166 20.58 -3.58 -0.23
C GLU A 166 19.61 -2.40 -0.07
N VAL A 167 18.31 -2.63 -0.25
CA VAL A 167 17.26 -1.61 -0.12
C VAL A 167 17.28 -0.98 1.28
N VAL A 168 17.24 -1.82 2.34
CA VAL A 168 17.24 -1.36 3.73
C VAL A 168 18.52 -0.58 4.06
N ARG A 169 19.69 -1.08 3.61
CA ARG A 169 20.98 -0.39 3.80
C ARG A 169 21.05 0.94 3.06
N ALA A 170 20.44 1.05 1.88
CA ALA A 170 20.41 2.27 1.10
C ALA A 170 19.57 3.37 1.78
N PHE A 171 18.35 3.05 2.20
CA PHE A 171 17.51 4.01 2.95
C PHE A 171 18.12 4.42 4.29
N ASN A 172 18.71 3.48 5.04
CA ASN A 172 19.43 3.80 6.28
C ASN A 172 20.63 4.72 6.03
N TRP A 173 21.33 4.54 4.91
CA TRP A 173 22.43 5.43 4.55
C TRP A 173 21.93 6.85 4.24
N VAL A 174 20.81 6.98 3.53
CA VAL A 174 20.16 8.29 3.27
C VAL A 174 19.78 8.98 4.57
N ILE A 175 19.22 8.23 5.53
CA ILE A 175 18.88 8.75 6.86
C ILE A 175 20.13 9.20 7.61
N ASN A 176 21.17 8.38 7.66
CA ASN A 176 22.43 8.70 8.34
C ASN A 176 23.18 9.87 7.70
N LYS A 177 22.90 10.20 6.44
CA LYS A 177 23.39 11.42 5.77
C LYS A 177 22.59 12.67 6.12
N GLY A 178 21.45 12.54 6.79
CA GLY A 178 20.56 13.64 7.13
C GLY A 178 19.68 14.11 5.97
N TRP A 179 19.57 13.32 4.89
CA TRP A 179 18.74 13.67 3.72
C TRP A 179 17.28 13.26 3.87
N ALA A 180 17.01 12.33 4.79
CA ALA A 180 15.67 12.00 5.25
C ALA A 180 15.69 11.73 6.76
N PHE A 181 14.59 11.99 7.47
CA PHE A 181 14.49 11.56 8.87
C PHE A 181 14.00 10.12 9.02
N TYR A 182 13.08 9.70 8.14
CA TYR A 182 12.49 8.37 8.14
C TYR A 182 12.41 7.82 6.72
N TRP A 183 12.17 6.51 6.62
CA TRP A 183 11.79 5.86 5.38
C TRP A 183 10.55 4.99 5.56
N ALA A 184 9.86 4.76 4.46
CA ALA A 184 8.58 4.05 4.43
C ALA A 184 8.39 3.30 3.11
N THR A 185 7.39 2.42 3.04
CA THR A 185 7.09 1.61 1.85
C THR A 185 5.83 2.13 1.15
N SER A 186 5.61 1.79 -0.12
CA SER A 186 4.34 2.09 -0.80
C SER A 186 3.91 0.93 -1.69
N GLU A 187 2.71 0.41 -1.45
CA GLU A 187 2.16 -0.73 -2.17
C GLU A 187 3.02 -2.00 -2.01
N TRP A 188 3.66 -2.17 -0.85
CA TRP A 188 4.38 -3.40 -0.52
C TRP A 188 3.43 -4.42 0.11
N SER A 189 3.70 -5.70 -0.11
CA SER A 189 2.99 -6.78 0.60
C SER A 189 3.42 -6.85 2.07
N ALA A 190 2.57 -7.42 2.92
CA ALA A 190 2.91 -7.65 4.32
C ALA A 190 4.16 -8.51 4.48
N HIS A 191 4.36 -9.46 3.56
CA HIS A 191 5.55 -10.31 3.53
C HIS A 191 6.83 -9.51 3.28
N GLN A 192 6.82 -8.59 2.31
CA GLN A 192 7.98 -7.74 2.01
C GLN A 192 8.28 -6.76 3.15
N ILE A 193 7.25 -6.22 3.80
CA ILE A 193 7.42 -5.36 4.97
C ILE A 193 8.02 -6.18 6.13
N GLU A 194 7.51 -7.38 6.41
CA GLU A 194 8.08 -8.27 7.42
C GLU A 194 9.54 -8.63 7.12
N GLU A 195 9.90 -8.87 5.86
CA GLU A 195 11.28 -9.09 5.42
C GLU A 195 12.16 -7.85 5.71
N ALA A 196 11.67 -6.64 5.41
CA ALA A 196 12.37 -5.40 5.71
C ALA A 196 12.60 -5.23 7.22
N PHE A 197 11.59 -5.54 8.06
CA PHE A 197 11.73 -5.54 9.53
C PHE A 197 12.76 -6.57 10.00
N HIS A 198 12.74 -7.78 9.44
CA HIS A 198 13.71 -8.82 9.77
C HIS A 198 15.13 -8.36 9.44
N VAL A 199 15.36 -7.90 8.22
CA VAL A 199 16.66 -7.40 7.75
C VAL A 199 17.14 -6.25 8.64
N SER A 200 16.25 -5.31 8.96
CA SER A 200 16.56 -4.17 9.81
C SER A 200 17.00 -4.63 11.21
N THR A 201 16.24 -5.54 11.82
CA THR A 201 16.56 -6.10 13.14
C THR A 201 17.89 -6.86 13.13
N ARG A 202 18.09 -7.75 12.15
CA ARG A 202 19.31 -8.56 12.00
C ARG A 202 20.57 -7.71 11.84
N LEU A 203 20.45 -6.56 11.19
CA LEU A 203 21.56 -5.67 10.86
C LEU A 203 21.66 -4.45 11.78
N ASN A 204 20.80 -4.34 12.79
CA ASN A 204 20.68 -3.17 13.66
C ASN A 204 20.50 -1.86 12.88
N LEU A 205 19.58 -1.89 11.91
CA LEU A 205 19.19 -0.78 11.06
C LEU A 205 17.76 -0.33 11.37
N ILE A 206 17.41 0.87 10.92
CA ILE A 206 16.10 1.49 11.07
C ILE A 206 15.10 0.81 10.10
N PRO A 207 14.01 0.19 10.59
CA PRO A 207 12.95 -0.37 9.74
C PRO A 207 12.07 0.72 9.11
N PRO A 208 11.25 0.40 8.10
CA PRO A 208 10.28 1.36 7.57
C PRO A 208 9.23 1.68 8.65
N ILE A 209 8.65 2.88 8.63
CA ILE A 209 7.71 3.33 9.69
C ILE A 209 6.22 3.23 9.31
N ALA A 210 5.91 3.16 8.02
CA ALA A 210 4.55 3.10 7.50
C ALA A 210 4.53 2.56 6.06
N ASP A 211 3.36 2.13 5.60
CA ASP A 211 3.12 1.89 4.16
C ASP A 211 2.12 2.90 3.59
N GLN A 212 2.45 3.45 2.43
CA GLN A 212 1.53 4.23 1.61
C GLN A 212 0.76 3.29 0.68
N CYS A 213 -0.42 2.85 1.13
CA CYS A 213 -1.29 1.92 0.41
C CYS A 213 -2.59 2.56 -0.07
N ARG A 214 -3.14 2.02 -1.16
CA ARG A 214 -4.50 2.31 -1.60
C ARG A 214 -5.48 1.80 -0.56
N HIS A 215 -6.38 2.67 -0.11
CA HIS A 215 -7.46 2.29 0.79
C HIS A 215 -8.70 3.10 0.49
N ASN A 216 -9.79 2.43 0.12
CA ASN A 216 -11.10 3.05 -0.04
C ASN A 216 -12.19 2.00 0.11
N LEU A 217 -13.46 2.42 0.10
CA LEU A 217 -14.62 1.54 0.26
C LEU A 217 -14.71 0.41 -0.78
N LEU A 218 -14.01 0.51 -1.91
CA LEU A 218 -13.93 -0.51 -2.98
C LEU A 218 -12.62 -1.32 -2.95
N HIS A 219 -11.63 -0.90 -2.15
CA HIS A 219 -10.30 -1.50 -2.09
C HIS A 219 -9.79 -1.56 -0.65
N ARG A 220 -10.02 -2.71 -0.02
CA ARG A 220 -9.85 -2.91 1.44
C ARG A 220 -8.90 -4.04 1.82
N GLY A 221 -8.61 -4.95 0.88
CA GLY A 221 -7.93 -6.22 1.17
C GLY A 221 -6.58 -6.07 1.86
N ARG A 222 -5.69 -5.23 1.34
CA ARG A 222 -4.36 -5.03 1.95
C ARG A 222 -4.43 -4.33 3.32
N PRO A 223 -4.98 -3.11 3.42
CA PRO A 223 -4.97 -2.36 4.68
C PRO A 223 -5.87 -2.94 5.78
N GLU A 224 -6.90 -3.73 5.49
CA GLU A 224 -7.78 -4.27 6.54
C GLU A 224 -7.57 -5.76 6.85
N LYS A 225 -6.90 -6.50 5.96
CA LYS A 225 -6.67 -7.94 6.15
C LYS A 225 -5.20 -8.29 6.10
N GLU A 226 -4.50 -7.93 5.03
CA GLU A 226 -3.10 -8.32 4.84
C GLU A 226 -2.17 -7.71 5.91
N PHE A 227 -2.41 -6.45 6.29
CA PHE A 227 -1.57 -5.70 7.23
C PHE A 227 -1.91 -5.92 8.70
N GLU A 228 -2.96 -6.68 9.04
CA GLU A 228 -3.37 -6.92 10.43
C GLU A 228 -2.21 -7.37 11.33
N PRO A 229 -1.36 -8.33 10.93
CA PRO A 229 -0.24 -8.75 11.76
C PRO A 229 0.81 -7.66 11.97
N LEU A 230 0.99 -6.75 11.01
CA LEU A 230 1.95 -5.65 11.09
C LEU A 230 1.50 -4.60 12.11
N TYR A 231 0.21 -4.28 12.13
CA TYR A 231 -0.38 -3.37 13.12
C TYR A 231 -0.18 -3.91 14.53
N ARG A 232 -0.54 -5.18 14.73
CA ARG A 232 -0.44 -5.82 16.05
C ARG A 232 1.00 -5.95 16.53
N LYS A 233 1.94 -6.26 15.63
CA LYS A 233 3.33 -6.58 15.99
C LYS A 233 4.22 -5.35 16.11
N TYR A 234 4.04 -4.36 15.25
CA TYR A 234 4.95 -3.22 15.14
C TYR A 234 4.29 -1.86 15.36
N ASP A 235 2.99 -1.83 15.65
CA ASP A 235 2.19 -0.59 15.66
C ASP A 235 2.39 0.17 14.33
N TYR A 236 2.40 -0.58 13.23
CA TYR A 236 2.67 -0.07 11.89
C TYR A 236 1.54 0.87 11.43
N GLY A 237 1.87 1.93 10.70
CA GLY A 237 0.87 2.90 10.23
C GLY A 237 0.64 2.80 8.73
N THR A 238 -0.48 3.36 8.27
CA THR A 238 -0.70 3.62 6.84
C THR A 238 -0.86 5.09 6.52
N THR A 239 -0.39 5.47 5.33
CA THR A 239 -0.79 6.72 4.67
C THR A 239 -1.69 6.36 3.49
N ALA A 240 -2.99 6.59 3.62
CA ALA A 240 -3.97 6.12 2.63
C ALA A 240 -4.03 7.06 1.41
N PHE A 241 -3.92 6.50 0.20
CA PHE A 241 -4.12 7.26 -1.04
C PHE A 241 -5.28 6.72 -1.88
N SER A 242 -5.72 7.52 -2.86
CA SER A 242 -6.86 7.20 -3.73
C SER A 242 -8.12 6.82 -2.95
N VAL A 243 -8.38 7.52 -1.82
CA VAL A 243 -9.54 7.31 -0.96
C VAL A 243 -10.85 7.54 -1.71
N LEU A 244 -10.87 8.49 -2.65
CA LEU A 244 -12.04 8.75 -3.49
C LEU A 244 -12.10 7.85 -4.74
N ALA A 245 -11.27 6.81 -4.84
CA ALA A 245 -11.22 5.88 -5.98
C ALA A 245 -11.17 6.61 -7.34
N GLN A 246 -10.16 7.48 -7.53
CA GLN A 246 -10.02 8.33 -8.72
C GLN A 246 -11.18 9.31 -8.99
N GLY A 247 -12.08 9.51 -8.02
CA GLY A 247 -13.27 10.36 -8.15
C GLY A 247 -14.58 9.57 -8.23
N LEU A 248 -14.53 8.23 -8.28
CA LEU A 248 -15.71 7.38 -8.30
C LEU A 248 -16.55 7.55 -7.03
N LEU A 249 -15.92 7.61 -5.86
CA LEU A 249 -16.58 7.84 -4.57
C LEU A 249 -16.98 9.31 -4.32
N THR A 250 -17.12 10.11 -5.38
CA THR A 250 -17.82 11.41 -5.29
C THR A 250 -19.20 11.37 -5.96
N GLY A 251 -19.59 10.23 -6.55
CA GLY A 251 -20.83 10.08 -7.31
C GLY A 251 -20.84 10.79 -8.67
N LYS A 252 -19.77 11.48 -9.07
CA LYS A 252 -19.75 12.27 -10.33
C LYS A 252 -19.84 11.40 -11.58
N TYR A 253 -19.48 10.11 -11.45
CA TYR A 253 -19.50 9.14 -12.55
C TYR A 253 -20.80 8.31 -12.60
N ASN A 254 -21.80 8.66 -11.77
CA ASN A 254 -23.05 7.91 -11.70
C ASN A 254 -23.80 7.86 -13.02
N ASP A 255 -23.73 8.93 -13.82
CA ASP A 255 -24.51 9.09 -15.06
C ASP A 255 -23.60 9.24 -16.30
N GLY A 256 -22.39 8.71 -16.23
CA GLY A 256 -21.37 8.80 -17.29
C GLY A 256 -20.14 9.60 -16.88
N ILE A 257 -19.22 9.84 -17.81
CA ILE A 257 -17.98 10.58 -17.56
C ILE A 257 -18.22 12.08 -17.84
N PRO A 258 -18.18 12.96 -16.82
CA PRO A 258 -18.35 14.39 -17.05
C PRO A 258 -17.15 14.99 -17.79
N GLU A 259 -17.41 16.00 -18.63
CA GLU A 259 -16.39 16.81 -19.28
C GLU A 259 -15.48 17.49 -18.25
N GLY A 260 -14.18 17.52 -18.53
CA GLY A 260 -13.18 18.12 -17.64
C GLY A 260 -12.90 17.31 -16.37
N SER A 261 -13.48 16.12 -16.24
CA SER A 261 -13.19 15.20 -15.13
C SER A 261 -11.86 14.46 -15.36
N ARG A 262 -11.34 13.82 -14.30
CA ARG A 262 -10.07 13.08 -14.39
C ARG A 262 -10.09 11.99 -15.46
N LEU A 263 -11.16 11.22 -15.53
CA LEU A 263 -11.32 10.14 -16.52
C LEU A 263 -11.57 10.64 -17.95
N ASP A 264 -11.93 11.92 -18.12
CA ASP A 264 -12.05 12.57 -19.42
C ASP A 264 -10.69 13.07 -19.93
N ILE A 265 -9.94 13.77 -19.08
CA ILE A 265 -8.68 14.43 -19.46
C ILE A 265 -7.50 13.45 -19.56
N GLU A 266 -7.43 12.48 -18.66
CA GLU A 266 -6.23 11.64 -18.52
C GLU A 266 -6.18 10.47 -19.51
N LYS A 267 -5.09 10.39 -20.28
CA LYS A 267 -4.93 9.40 -21.38
C LYS A 267 -3.94 8.27 -21.08
N ALA A 268 -3.41 8.19 -19.86
CA ALA A 268 -2.50 7.09 -19.51
C ALA A 268 -3.27 5.75 -19.45
N ALA A 269 -2.58 4.65 -19.76
CA ALA A 269 -3.19 3.30 -19.86
C ALA A 269 -3.95 2.86 -18.60
N GLN A 270 -3.53 3.31 -17.41
CA GLN A 270 -4.27 3.05 -16.17
C GLN A 270 -5.70 3.62 -16.21
N PHE A 271 -5.91 4.78 -16.86
CA PHE A 271 -7.21 5.41 -16.97
C PHE A 271 -8.06 4.79 -18.07
N ASP A 272 -7.45 4.15 -19.08
CA ASP A 272 -8.19 3.31 -20.03
C ASP A 272 -8.81 2.12 -19.31
N ALA A 273 -8.06 1.49 -18.40
CA ALA A 273 -8.59 0.41 -17.56
C ALA A 273 -9.71 0.91 -16.63
N ASP A 274 -9.56 2.10 -16.02
CA ASP A 274 -10.61 2.69 -15.19
C ASP A 274 -11.87 3.01 -16.02
N ARG A 275 -11.73 3.57 -17.23
CA ARG A 275 -12.85 3.82 -18.16
C ARG A 275 -13.54 2.54 -18.59
N ALA A 276 -12.77 1.51 -18.96
CA ALA A 276 -13.31 0.21 -19.34
C ALA A 276 -14.04 -0.45 -18.17
N ARG A 277 -13.50 -0.33 -16.95
CA ARG A 277 -14.14 -0.84 -15.72
C ARG A 277 -15.49 -0.17 -15.48
N LEU A 278 -15.63 1.14 -15.68
CA LEU A 278 -16.92 1.82 -15.50
C LEU A 278 -18.04 1.20 -16.35
N LEU A 279 -17.71 0.68 -17.53
CA LEU A 279 -18.67 0.05 -18.45
C LEU A 279 -18.87 -1.45 -18.17
N SER A 280 -18.06 -2.06 -17.29
CA SER A 280 -18.16 -3.48 -16.97
C SER A 280 -19.32 -3.75 -15.98
N PRO A 281 -19.84 -4.99 -15.92
CA PRO A 281 -20.86 -5.36 -14.92
C PRO A 281 -20.43 -5.05 -13.48
N GLU A 282 -19.15 -5.25 -13.16
CA GLU A 282 -18.58 -4.94 -11.85
C GLU A 282 -18.57 -3.44 -11.58
N GLY A 283 -18.19 -2.61 -12.56
CA GLY A 283 -18.23 -1.16 -12.40
C GLY A 283 -19.65 -0.60 -12.28
N GLN A 284 -20.62 -1.18 -12.99
CA GLN A 284 -22.03 -0.82 -12.84
C GLN A 284 -22.57 -1.19 -11.46
N GLU A 285 -22.15 -2.33 -10.90
CA GLU A 285 -22.47 -2.69 -9.52
C GLU A 285 -21.81 -1.75 -8.51
N ASP A 286 -20.56 -1.34 -8.74
CA ASP A 286 -19.89 -0.33 -7.92
C ASP A 286 -20.66 1.00 -7.96
N ILE A 287 -21.12 1.45 -9.13
CA ILE A 287 -21.95 2.66 -9.29
C ILE A 287 -23.29 2.51 -8.56
N ARG A 288 -23.94 1.35 -8.64
CA ARG A 288 -25.20 1.08 -7.90
C ARG A 288 -25.01 1.27 -6.40
N LYS A 289 -23.95 0.67 -5.84
CA LYS A 289 -23.58 0.81 -4.42
C LYS A 289 -23.29 2.26 -4.05
N ILE A 290 -22.58 2.99 -4.91
CA ILE A 290 -22.26 4.40 -4.66
C ILE A 290 -23.52 5.27 -4.67
N ARG A 291 -24.47 5.04 -5.57
CA ARG A 291 -25.77 5.73 -5.57
C ARG A 291 -26.54 5.49 -4.27
N GLU A 292 -26.55 4.24 -3.80
CA GLU A 292 -27.18 3.87 -2.52
C GLU A 292 -26.47 4.53 -1.33
N LEU A 293 -25.14 4.53 -1.33
CA LEU A 293 -24.31 5.19 -0.32
C LEU A 293 -24.50 6.72 -0.32
N SER A 294 -24.65 7.34 -1.50
CA SER A 294 -24.94 8.78 -1.62
C SER A 294 -26.26 9.13 -0.95
N LYS A 295 -27.33 8.36 -1.21
CA LYS A 295 -28.64 8.57 -0.57
C LYS A 295 -28.52 8.47 0.94
N PHE A 296 -27.86 7.41 1.43
CA PHE A 296 -27.61 7.24 2.87
C PHE A 296 -26.83 8.41 3.48
N ALA A 297 -25.77 8.88 2.82
CA ALA A 297 -24.95 9.99 3.28
C ALA A 297 -25.73 11.31 3.38
N GLU A 298 -26.62 11.57 2.41
CA GLU A 298 -27.46 12.77 2.36
C GLU A 298 -28.60 12.74 3.38
N GLU A 299 -29.33 11.62 3.44
CA GLU A 299 -30.54 11.47 4.25
C GLU A 299 -30.23 11.34 5.75
N GLU A 300 -29.18 10.59 6.13
CA GLU A 300 -28.92 10.28 7.54
C GLU A 300 -27.72 11.01 8.14
N LEU A 301 -26.72 11.39 7.34
CA LEU A 301 -25.52 12.07 7.84
C LEU A 301 -25.43 13.54 7.43
N HIS A 302 -26.30 13.97 6.51
CA HIS A 302 -26.36 15.30 5.91
C HIS A 302 -25.01 15.73 5.34
N CYS A 303 -24.36 14.83 4.60
CA CYS A 303 -23.05 15.08 3.98
C CYS A 303 -22.96 14.48 2.58
N LYS A 304 -21.95 14.89 1.80
CA LYS A 304 -21.70 14.28 0.49
C LYS A 304 -21.08 12.90 0.67
N VAL A 305 -21.32 11.99 -0.29
CA VAL A 305 -20.66 10.67 -0.32
C VAL A 305 -19.12 10.78 -0.29
N SER A 306 -18.54 11.84 -0.87
CA SER A 306 -17.11 12.10 -0.80
C SER A 306 -16.61 12.40 0.61
N HIS A 307 -17.40 13.13 1.41
CA HIS A 307 -17.09 13.39 2.82
C HIS A 307 -17.17 12.11 3.63
N LEU A 308 -18.20 11.30 3.40
CA LEU A 308 -18.36 9.99 4.04
C LEU A 308 -17.20 9.05 3.71
N ALA A 309 -16.81 8.95 2.43
CA ALA A 309 -15.70 8.08 2.01
C ALA A 309 -14.36 8.49 2.64
N LEU A 310 -14.07 9.80 2.70
CA LEU A 310 -12.88 10.34 3.37
C LEU A 310 -12.92 10.07 4.88
N ALA A 311 -14.04 10.37 5.53
CA ALA A 311 -14.22 10.16 6.96
C ALA A 311 -14.11 8.69 7.35
N TRP A 312 -14.62 7.78 6.51
CA TRP A 312 -14.58 6.34 6.76
C TRP A 312 -13.14 5.81 6.79
N VAL A 313 -12.29 6.19 5.84
CA VAL A 313 -10.86 5.80 5.88
C VAL A 313 -10.14 6.49 7.05
N ALA A 314 -10.46 7.75 7.32
CA ALA A 314 -9.88 8.52 8.43
C ALA A 314 -10.29 7.96 9.81
N ALA A 315 -11.44 7.31 9.94
CA ALA A 315 -11.89 6.67 11.17
C ALA A 315 -11.14 5.37 11.48
N ASN A 316 -10.45 4.77 10.50
CA ASN A 316 -9.63 3.59 10.75
C ASN A 316 -8.45 3.97 11.67
N PRO A 317 -8.27 3.29 12.83
CA PRO A 317 -7.22 3.63 13.79
C PRO A 317 -5.81 3.37 13.25
N ASN A 318 -5.65 2.47 12.29
CA ASN A 318 -4.36 2.14 11.68
C ASN A 318 -3.97 3.12 10.55
N THR A 319 -4.90 3.99 10.13
CA THR A 319 -4.63 5.07 9.18
C THR A 319 -4.08 6.27 9.92
N SER A 320 -2.79 6.57 9.70
CA SER A 320 -2.15 7.75 10.28
C SER A 320 -2.59 9.03 9.57
N THR A 321 -2.72 8.99 8.25
CA THR A 321 -3.14 10.14 7.43
C THR A 321 -3.80 9.70 6.12
N VAL A 322 -4.71 10.54 5.62
CA VAL A 322 -5.39 10.39 4.33
C VAL A 322 -4.86 11.44 3.35
N ILE A 323 -4.25 11.00 2.26
CA ILE A 323 -3.68 11.87 1.23
C ILE A 323 -4.79 12.35 0.29
N LEU A 324 -5.12 13.64 0.40
CA LEU A 324 -6.06 14.33 -0.46
C LEU A 324 -5.42 14.70 -1.80
N GLY A 325 -6.22 14.65 -2.87
CA GLY A 325 -5.88 15.27 -4.14
C GLY A 325 -6.80 16.45 -4.39
N ALA A 326 -6.23 17.60 -4.77
CA ALA A 326 -6.99 18.80 -5.10
C ALA A 326 -6.39 19.50 -6.32
N SER A 327 -7.26 19.93 -7.24
CA SER A 327 -6.90 20.79 -8.39
C SER A 327 -7.29 22.25 -8.20
N LYS A 328 -8.06 22.57 -7.15
CA LYS A 328 -8.45 23.93 -6.76
C LYS A 328 -8.55 24.05 -5.23
N PRO A 329 -8.34 25.23 -4.63
CA PRO A 329 -8.40 25.45 -3.18
C PRO A 329 -9.73 25.03 -2.54
N GLU A 330 -10.85 25.26 -3.23
CA GLU A 330 -12.19 24.98 -2.70
C GLU A 330 -12.40 23.48 -2.46
N GLN A 331 -11.70 22.62 -3.20
CA GLN A 331 -11.74 21.17 -2.98
C GLN A 331 -11.06 20.78 -1.67
N ILE A 332 -10.03 21.52 -1.23
CA ILE A 332 -9.42 21.28 0.08
C ILE A 332 -10.45 21.57 1.17
N LEU A 333 -11.05 22.76 1.14
CA LEU A 333 -12.06 23.17 2.12
C LEU A 333 -13.26 22.23 2.12
N ASP A 334 -13.73 21.80 0.94
CA ASP A 334 -14.84 20.85 0.85
C ASP A 334 -14.44 19.46 1.39
N ASN A 335 -13.24 18.96 1.07
CA ASN A 335 -12.77 17.68 1.61
C ASN A 335 -12.62 17.69 3.13
N LEU A 336 -12.20 18.82 3.72
CA LEU A 336 -12.02 18.96 5.17
C LEU A 336 -13.33 18.89 5.98
N LYS A 337 -14.49 19.07 5.34
CA LYS A 337 -15.81 18.79 5.97
C LYS A 337 -15.95 17.33 6.40
N ALA A 338 -15.13 16.43 5.87
CA ALA A 338 -15.05 15.05 6.35
C ALA A 338 -14.69 14.97 7.85
N LEU A 339 -13.98 15.96 8.41
CA LEU A 339 -13.68 16.03 9.85
C LEU A 339 -14.96 16.06 10.70
N ASP A 340 -16.02 16.73 10.23
CA ASP A 340 -17.31 16.81 10.91
C ASP A 340 -18.12 15.49 10.79
N VAL A 341 -17.73 14.61 9.86
CA VAL A 341 -18.37 13.31 9.61
C VAL A 341 -17.70 12.19 10.40
N VAL A 342 -16.39 12.25 10.64
CA VAL A 342 -15.66 11.25 11.46
C VAL A 342 -16.36 10.91 12.78
N PRO A 343 -16.77 11.88 13.63
CA PRO A 343 -17.45 11.55 14.90
C PRO A 343 -18.86 10.98 14.73
N LYS A 344 -19.47 11.09 13.54
CA LYS A 344 -20.80 10.55 13.24
C LYS A 344 -20.77 9.07 12.84
N LEU A 345 -19.58 8.49 12.61
CA LEU A 345 -19.42 7.08 12.21
C LEU A 345 -19.59 6.13 13.39
N THR A 346 -20.81 6.06 13.92
CA THR A 346 -21.20 5.11 14.96
C THR A 346 -21.17 3.67 14.45
N PRO A 347 -21.17 2.65 15.34
CA PRO A 347 -21.23 1.24 14.91
C PRO A 347 -22.41 0.94 13.97
N GLN A 348 -23.57 1.56 14.21
CA GLN A 348 -24.77 1.40 13.37
C GLN A 348 -24.57 2.00 11.98
N VAL A 349 -23.92 3.16 11.88
CA VAL A 349 -23.58 3.80 10.60
C VAL A 349 -22.59 2.94 9.83
N LEU A 350 -21.57 2.40 10.51
CA LEU A 350 -20.60 1.49 9.91
C LEU A 350 -21.27 0.21 9.39
N GLU A 351 -22.17 -0.38 10.15
CA GLU A 351 -22.92 -1.57 9.73
C GLU A 351 -23.75 -1.30 8.46
N LYS A 352 -24.47 -0.17 8.39
CA LYS A 352 -25.19 0.25 7.17
C LYS A 352 -24.25 0.40 5.97
N ILE A 353 -23.05 0.98 6.16
CA ILE A 353 -22.05 1.08 5.09
C ILE A 353 -21.62 -0.33 4.62
N GLU A 354 -21.44 -1.28 5.55
CA GLU A 354 -21.09 -2.65 5.19
C GLU A 354 -22.20 -3.37 4.41
N GLU A 355 -23.46 -3.17 4.80
CA GLU A 355 -24.62 -3.72 4.10
C GLU A 355 -24.74 -3.22 2.67
N ILE A 356 -24.46 -1.93 2.44
CA ILE A 356 -24.47 -1.32 1.10
C ILE A 356 -23.28 -1.80 0.28
N MET A 357 -22.06 -1.67 0.83
CA MET A 357 -20.84 -1.87 0.06
C MET A 357 -20.53 -3.34 -0.18
N LYS A 358 -20.74 -4.21 0.83
CA LYS A 358 -20.41 -5.64 0.78
C LYS A 358 -19.00 -5.91 0.27
N THR A 359 -18.05 -5.07 0.67
CA THR A 359 -16.63 -5.13 0.27
C THR A 359 -15.70 -5.47 1.42
N LYS A 360 -16.25 -5.74 2.62
CA LYS A 360 -15.48 -6.11 3.80
C LYS A 360 -14.63 -7.35 3.50
N PRO A 361 -13.31 -7.29 3.70
CA PRO A 361 -12.49 -8.47 3.53
C PRO A 361 -12.88 -9.56 4.52
N GLU A 362 -12.92 -10.81 4.04
CA GLU A 362 -13.06 -11.96 4.92
C GLU A 362 -11.94 -11.98 5.98
N PRO A 363 -12.24 -12.22 7.26
CA PRO A 363 -11.22 -12.32 8.29
C PRO A 363 -10.12 -13.30 7.89
N THR A 364 -8.86 -12.97 8.17
CA THR A 364 -7.81 -14.01 8.20
C THR A 364 -8.18 -15.02 9.27
N GLY A 365 -8.42 -16.27 8.87
CA GLY A 365 -8.76 -17.35 9.80
C GLY A 365 -7.79 -17.37 10.99
N ALA A 366 -8.34 -17.51 12.20
CA ALA A 366 -7.56 -17.51 13.42
C ALA A 366 -6.45 -18.58 13.33
N SER A 367 -5.18 -18.17 13.49
CA SER A 367 -4.13 -19.14 13.80
C SER A 367 -4.41 -19.69 15.19
N LEU A 368 -4.87 -20.94 15.26
CA LEU A 368 -4.92 -21.70 16.50
C LEU A 368 -3.49 -21.92 16.98
N VAL A 369 -3.11 -21.22 18.06
CA VAL A 369 -1.91 -21.54 18.83
C VAL A 369 -2.32 -22.64 19.80
N LEU A 370 -2.05 -23.90 19.44
CA LEU A 370 -2.23 -25.02 20.35
C LEU A 370 -0.99 -25.11 21.26
N PRO A 371 -1.13 -25.03 22.59
CA PRO A 371 -0.03 -25.28 23.50
C PRO A 371 0.37 -26.76 23.40
N ILE A 372 1.66 -27.03 23.19
CA ILE A 372 2.17 -28.40 23.08
C ILE A 372 2.49 -28.95 24.47
N ASP A 373 2.96 -28.09 25.37
CA ASP A 373 3.25 -28.30 26.78
C ASP A 373 3.94 -27.02 27.29
N GLY A 374 3.92 -26.76 28.60
CA GLY A 374 4.16 -25.44 29.23
C GLY A 374 5.50 -24.73 28.99
N THR A 375 6.33 -25.16 28.04
CA THR A 375 7.63 -24.55 27.75
C THR A 375 7.97 -24.36 26.26
N HIS A 376 7.27 -24.98 25.29
CA HIS A 376 7.63 -24.89 23.86
C HIS A 376 6.43 -24.61 22.93
N GLN A 377 6.63 -23.76 21.90
CA GLN A 377 5.60 -23.45 20.88
C GLN A 377 6.07 -23.85 19.47
N LEU A 378 5.29 -24.68 18.76
CA LEU A 378 5.38 -24.82 17.29
C LEU A 378 4.18 -24.10 16.66
N ARG A 379 4.45 -23.22 15.69
CA ARG A 379 3.40 -22.61 14.86
C ARG A 379 3.07 -23.54 13.70
N CYS A 380 1.87 -24.09 13.69
CA CYS A 380 1.30 -24.74 12.51
C CYS A 380 0.15 -23.87 11.99
N SER A 381 0.19 -23.51 10.71
CA SER A 381 -0.89 -22.77 10.05
C SER A 381 -1.85 -23.76 9.40
N ILE A 382 -3.08 -23.86 9.92
CA ILE A 382 -4.16 -24.63 9.29
C ILE A 382 -5.11 -23.63 8.61
N ASN A 383 -5.34 -23.78 7.31
CA ASN A 383 -6.38 -23.05 6.61
C ASN A 383 -7.73 -23.75 6.81
N VAL A 384 -8.65 -23.13 7.53
CA VAL A 384 -10.03 -23.60 7.66
C VAL A 384 -10.93 -22.70 6.81
N THR A 385 -11.52 -23.26 5.75
CA THR A 385 -12.54 -22.58 4.95
C THR A 385 -13.91 -22.92 5.53
N LEU A 386 -14.60 -21.95 6.14
CA LEU A 386 -15.97 -22.12 6.61
C LEU A 386 -16.94 -21.87 5.45
N SER A 387 -17.70 -22.88 5.06
CA SER A 387 -18.87 -22.72 4.17
C SER A 387 -20.11 -22.35 5.01
N PRO A 388 -21.11 -21.63 4.45
CA PRO A 388 -22.27 -21.19 5.19
C PRO A 388 -23.20 -22.37 5.51
N GLY A 389 -23.03 -22.93 6.71
CA GLY A 389 -23.82 -24.01 7.28
C GLY A 389 -23.16 -24.42 8.60
N GLY A 390 -23.68 -23.90 9.71
CA GLY A 390 -23.03 -23.99 11.02
C GLY A 390 -22.64 -25.42 11.41
N ILE A 391 -21.34 -25.68 11.48
CA ILE A 391 -20.74 -26.85 12.14
C ILE A 391 -19.92 -26.30 13.30
N ILE A 392 -20.26 -26.72 14.52
CA ILE A 392 -19.46 -26.48 15.71
C ILE A 392 -18.39 -27.57 15.75
N PHE A 393 -17.11 -27.18 15.76
CA PHE A 393 -16.02 -28.12 15.98
C PHE A 393 -15.80 -28.29 17.48
N ASP A 394 -16.06 -29.50 17.98
CA ASP A 394 -15.64 -29.90 19.32
C ASP A 394 -14.35 -30.71 19.16
N THR A 395 -13.19 -30.10 19.45
CA THR A 395 -11.90 -30.76 19.26
C THR A 395 -11.41 -31.34 20.57
N HIS A 396 -11.52 -32.66 20.74
CA HIS A 396 -10.63 -33.41 21.60
C HIS A 396 -9.48 -33.95 20.72
N PRO A 397 -8.25 -33.41 20.79
CA PRO A 397 -7.17 -33.90 19.96
C PRO A 397 -6.54 -35.15 20.59
N ASP A 398 -6.77 -36.33 20.00
CA ASP A 398 -5.89 -37.48 20.20
C ASP A 398 -4.65 -37.29 19.31
N LEU A 399 -3.63 -36.59 19.83
CA LEU A 399 -2.33 -36.44 19.20
C LEU A 399 -1.43 -37.62 19.59
N SER A 400 -0.95 -38.39 18.60
CA SER A 400 0.08 -39.42 18.84
C SER A 400 1.44 -38.92 18.38
N PHE A 401 2.41 -38.91 19.29
CA PHE A 401 3.80 -38.53 19.02
C PHE A 401 4.64 -39.79 18.76
N ARG A 402 5.46 -39.80 17.71
CA ARG A 402 6.49 -40.83 17.50
C ARG A 402 7.86 -40.21 17.63
N GLU A 403 8.62 -40.69 18.62
CA GLU A 403 10.01 -40.33 18.83
C GLU A 403 10.90 -41.13 17.87
N HIS A 404 11.66 -40.44 17.00
CA HIS A 404 12.71 -41.09 16.22
C HIS A 404 14.03 -40.98 16.97
N LYS A 405 14.44 -42.05 17.65
CA LYS A 405 15.73 -42.12 18.33
C LYS A 405 16.87 -41.91 17.32
N GLY A 406 17.56 -40.78 17.42
CA GLY A 406 18.86 -40.57 16.75
C GLY A 406 19.19 -39.13 16.33
N ARG A 407 18.24 -38.18 16.34
CA ARG A 407 18.50 -36.75 16.06
C ARG A 407 17.49 -35.90 16.83
N ASP A 408 17.92 -34.77 17.39
CA ASP A 408 17.09 -33.78 18.09
C ASP A 408 16.10 -33.08 17.13
N GLN A 409 15.14 -33.82 16.59
CA GLN A 409 14.06 -33.30 15.75
C GLN A 409 12.76 -34.03 16.06
N TYR A 410 11.78 -33.29 16.60
CA TYR A 410 10.40 -33.74 16.74
C TYR A 410 9.66 -33.49 15.42
N VAL A 411 8.98 -34.52 14.88
CA VAL A 411 8.11 -34.39 13.71
C VAL A 411 6.67 -34.55 14.17
N CYS A 412 5.85 -33.51 14.01
CA CYS A 412 4.41 -33.58 14.27
C CYS A 412 3.71 -34.14 13.02
N VAL A 413 3.08 -35.31 13.14
CA VAL A 413 2.31 -35.93 12.06
C VAL A 413 0.83 -35.91 12.45
N LEU A 414 0.07 -35.00 11.85
CA LEU A 414 -1.38 -34.96 12.02
C LEU A 414 -1.99 -36.19 11.36
N THR A 415 -2.44 -37.16 12.15
CA THR A 415 -2.83 -38.49 11.64
C THR A 415 -4.34 -38.66 11.52
N THR A 416 -5.16 -37.80 12.12
CA THR A 416 -6.62 -37.89 12.03
C THR A 416 -7.29 -36.57 12.42
N VAL A 417 -8.31 -36.16 11.66
CA VAL A 417 -9.27 -35.11 12.05
C VAL A 417 -10.60 -35.82 12.26
N SER A 418 -11.12 -35.85 13.49
CA SER A 418 -12.46 -36.38 13.75
C SER A 418 -13.50 -35.29 13.49
N MET A 419 -14.46 -35.56 12.62
CA MET A 419 -15.63 -34.71 12.42
C MET A 419 -16.85 -35.43 13.01
N SER A 420 -17.62 -34.73 13.85
CA SER A 420 -18.91 -35.21 14.35
C SER A 420 -20.03 -34.28 13.92
N SER A 421 -21.09 -34.82 13.34
CA SER A 421 -22.34 -34.11 13.09
C SER A 421 -23.29 -34.25 14.29
N ARG A 422 -24.24 -33.31 14.43
CA ARG A 422 -25.19 -33.18 15.56
C ARG A 422 -26.10 -34.40 15.80
N ASP A 423 -26.10 -35.36 14.89
CA ASP A 423 -26.85 -36.63 14.90
C ASP A 423 -26.04 -37.83 15.42
N GLY A 424 -24.81 -37.63 15.88
CA GLY A 424 -24.04 -38.65 16.61
C GLY A 424 -23.31 -39.69 15.75
N THR A 425 -23.31 -39.52 14.43
CA THR A 425 -22.55 -40.37 13.49
C THR A 425 -21.09 -39.90 13.39
N ARG A 426 -20.15 -40.77 13.79
CA ARG A 426 -18.70 -40.55 13.63
C ARG A 426 -18.22 -41.07 12.28
N GLY A 427 -17.66 -40.20 11.44
CA GLY A 427 -16.94 -40.59 10.22
C GLY A 427 -15.43 -40.43 10.40
N TYR A 428 -14.65 -41.42 9.96
CA TYR A 428 -13.19 -41.36 9.95
C TYR A 428 -12.67 -41.16 8.51
N ALA A 429 -11.92 -40.08 8.27
CA ALA A 429 -11.11 -39.94 7.06
C ALA A 429 -9.67 -40.39 7.38
N ARG A 430 -9.18 -41.44 6.70
CA ARG A 430 -7.76 -41.83 6.71
C ARG A 430 -7.11 -41.28 5.45
N ASP A 431 -6.18 -40.34 5.59
CA ASP A 431 -5.34 -39.90 4.47
C ASP A 431 -4.12 -40.81 4.32
N ARG A 432 -3.83 -41.25 3.10
CA ARG A 432 -2.66 -42.10 2.79
C ARG A 432 -1.52 -41.22 2.30
N GLY A 433 -0.67 -40.79 3.23
CA GLY A 433 0.78 -40.62 3.04
C GLY A 433 1.25 -39.41 2.22
N ILE A 434 1.69 -38.36 2.93
CA ILE A 434 2.64 -37.36 2.42
C ILE A 434 4.04 -37.98 2.50
N ARG A 435 4.68 -38.25 1.36
CA ARG A 435 6.11 -38.63 1.31
C ARG A 435 6.99 -37.37 1.37
N GLU A 436 7.99 -37.44 2.23
CA GLU A 436 9.05 -36.46 2.48
C GLU A 436 9.72 -35.94 1.19
N ARG A 437 9.91 -34.62 1.10
CA ARG A 437 11.03 -34.04 0.33
C ARG A 437 11.84 -33.14 1.27
N GLY A 438 12.90 -33.71 1.82
CA GLY A 438 13.98 -32.96 2.45
C GLY A 438 14.80 -32.22 1.39
N ILE A 439 15.12 -30.96 1.67
CA ILE A 439 16.05 -30.15 0.88
C ILE A 439 17.46 -30.47 1.38
N THR A 440 18.30 -31.08 0.54
CA THR A 440 19.77 -31.06 0.70
C THR A 440 20.44 -30.75 -0.63
N SER A 441 21.51 -29.95 -0.55
CA SER A 441 22.31 -29.37 -1.63
C SER A 441 22.85 -30.35 -2.68
N LYS A 442 22.69 -30.01 -3.97
CA LYS A 442 23.61 -30.16 -5.14
C LYS A 442 22.84 -30.56 -6.43
N GLY A 443 23.01 -29.75 -7.47
CA GLY A 443 23.17 -30.17 -8.88
C GLY A 443 21.96 -30.77 -9.65
N LEU A 444 21.44 -29.97 -10.59
CA LEU A 444 21.00 -30.34 -11.96
C LEU A 444 20.11 -31.59 -12.19
N SER A 445 18.88 -31.37 -12.67
CA SER A 445 18.45 -31.59 -14.09
C SER A 445 17.00 -32.11 -14.29
N SER A 446 16.34 -31.54 -15.31
CA SER A 446 15.19 -32.00 -16.16
C SER A 446 13.84 -32.36 -15.50
N ALA A 447 12.70 -31.74 -15.86
CA ALA A 447 11.89 -31.89 -17.10
C ALA A 447 11.39 -33.34 -17.31
N SER A 448 10.14 -33.71 -17.62
CA SER A 448 8.91 -33.01 -17.99
C SER A 448 7.71 -34.00 -17.95
N SER A 449 6.50 -33.47 -17.71
CA SER A 449 5.21 -33.74 -18.41
C SER A 449 4.62 -35.16 -18.63
N ARG A 450 3.30 -35.24 -18.32
CA ARG A 450 2.15 -35.70 -19.16
C ARG A 450 1.56 -37.13 -19.01
N SER A 451 0.31 -37.15 -18.51
CA SER A 451 -0.95 -37.70 -19.08
C SER A 451 -1.01 -39.08 -19.78
N SER A 452 -1.95 -39.91 -19.27
CA SER A 452 -2.91 -40.82 -19.93
C SER A 452 -2.48 -41.91 -20.95
N ILE A 453 -2.82 -43.17 -20.57
CA ILE A 453 -3.42 -44.28 -21.37
C ILE A 453 -2.54 -44.86 -22.52
N SER A 454 -2.09 -46.13 -22.52
CA SER A 454 -2.84 -47.33 -22.93
C SER A 454 -2.00 -48.64 -22.83
N LEU A 455 -2.62 -49.68 -22.26
CA LEU A 455 -2.54 -51.16 -22.45
C LEU A 455 -1.27 -51.94 -22.88
N ARG A 456 -0.84 -52.84 -21.94
CA ARG A 456 -0.54 -54.31 -22.06
C ARG A 456 0.67 -54.80 -22.93
N PRO A 457 1.16 -56.05 -22.76
CA PRO A 457 2.17 -56.46 -21.77
C PRO A 457 3.37 -57.21 -22.41
N ASN A 458 4.25 -57.79 -21.58
CA ASN A 458 5.38 -58.70 -21.89
C ASN A 458 6.63 -57.99 -22.44
N SER A 459 7.86 -58.37 -22.11
CA SER A 459 8.42 -59.43 -21.27
C SER A 459 9.93 -59.20 -21.19
N GLU A 460 10.51 -59.53 -20.03
CA GLU A 460 11.83 -60.16 -19.87
C GLU A 460 13.15 -59.49 -20.32
N LYS A 461 14.09 -59.51 -19.35
CA LYS A 461 15.55 -59.78 -19.48
C LYS A 461 16.40 -58.66 -20.11
N SER A 462 17.66 -58.43 -19.75
CA SER A 462 18.58 -58.85 -18.68
C SER A 462 19.95 -58.26 -19.03
N GLY A 463 20.72 -57.78 -18.03
CA GLY A 463 22.19 -57.59 -18.09
C GLY A 463 22.71 -56.49 -19.02
N SER A 464 23.95 -55.99 -18.92
CA SER A 464 25.00 -56.02 -17.92
C SER A 464 26.21 -55.24 -18.50
N PHE A 465 26.84 -54.39 -17.69
CA PHE A 465 28.29 -54.09 -17.63
C PHE A 465 29.03 -53.17 -18.64
N ARG A 466 29.77 -52.21 -18.03
CA ARG A 466 31.15 -51.67 -18.24
C ARG A 466 31.51 -51.00 -19.59
N ARG A 467 31.93 -49.72 -19.63
CA ARG A 467 33.19 -48.99 -19.24
C ARG A 467 34.12 -48.78 -20.45
N GLU A 468 34.43 -47.52 -20.78
CA GLU A 468 35.73 -46.90 -21.16
C GLU A 468 35.44 -45.50 -21.78
N ARG A 469 35.94 -44.37 -21.25
CA ARG A 469 37.24 -43.67 -21.38
C ARG A 469 37.62 -43.21 -22.80
N GLU A 470 37.68 -41.88 -22.99
CA GLU A 470 38.61 -41.01 -23.77
C GLU A 470 37.88 -39.66 -24.03
N VAL A 471 38.31 -38.43 -23.69
CA VAL A 471 39.54 -37.61 -23.82
C VAL A 471 39.57 -36.74 -25.13
N PHE A 472 39.91 -35.43 -24.95
CA PHE A 472 40.15 -34.30 -25.90
C PHE A 472 38.93 -33.74 -26.66
N ALA A 473 38.84 -32.47 -27.09
CA ALA A 473 39.29 -31.13 -26.65
C ALA A 473 38.76 -30.10 -27.68
N SER A 474 38.60 -28.85 -27.23
CA SER A 474 38.73 -27.56 -27.96
C SER A 474 38.17 -27.38 -29.39
N GLY A 475 37.42 -26.30 -29.58
CA GLY A 475 37.23 -25.70 -30.90
C GLY A 475 36.33 -24.46 -30.92
N HIS A 476 36.93 -23.27 -30.88
CA HIS A 476 36.34 -22.00 -31.30
C HIS A 476 35.81 -22.05 -32.74
N LYS A 477 34.71 -21.33 -33.04
CA LYS A 477 34.69 -20.23 -34.02
C LYS A 477 33.32 -19.52 -34.13
N THR A 478 33.44 -18.23 -34.40
CA THR A 478 32.46 -17.17 -34.65
C THR A 478 31.97 -17.10 -36.11
N GLN A 479 30.93 -16.27 -36.31
CA GLN A 479 30.34 -15.71 -37.55
C GLN A 479 29.39 -16.68 -38.30
N THR A 480 28.19 -16.27 -38.74
CA THR A 480 27.68 -14.95 -39.17
C THR A 480 26.33 -14.58 -38.56
#